data_AF-A0A938DGT1-F1
#
_entry.id   AF-A0A938DGT1-F1
#
_cell.length_a   1.000
_cell.length_b   1.000
_cell.length_c   1.000
_cell.angle_alpha   90.00
_cell.angle_beta   90.00
_cell.angle_gamma   90.00
#
_symmetry.space_group_name_H-M   'P 1'
#
loop_
_entity.id
_entity.type
_entity.pdbx_description
1 polymer ?
#
loop_
_entity_poly.entity_id
_entity_poly.type
_entity_poly.pdbx_seq_one_letter_code
_entity_poly.pdbx_strand_id
1 'polypeptide(L)'
;MTATAQQGRITAPATSPRAFGLFDALISPLVRLWSGDLNLGRVGMAAALPVLAWVFYTTSSGMIDIMQKEPGDVIGVAGTLIATTAVLTMLAATSWSLGVDLAALIARRRMARERMIIKTGVTALVFAFVFSISAFFSFTYYYNNIFKLSSRKIVAELQPMELATEVILPATKEIAAAYESTSARIAATPSYKTYFDSISGLIDTARQAGPALRDAIRKRQEAQQAVIAQAASQAAAEMESAQAAMRQIDDARREIDALDRSVAELDVIIKAKQEEMATAAATVRQEEQLADDAAHGLDGMGAACGPNCRTHQEKAAEATRRISALRQTLAGPTNERANAIKRRDALNAQTITLKQKAEAANAASARPMPKGEAALDLDASLRDLAALRDQLRMEPTWRAVREA
;
A
#
# COMPACT_ATOMS: atom_id res chain seq x y z
N MET A 1 5.31 -9.57 -48.43
CA MET A 1 4.18 -8.99 -49.17
C MET A 1 3.05 -8.74 -48.18
N THR A 2 2.83 -7.44 -47.94
CA THR A 2 1.67 -6.73 -47.39
C THR A 2 0.75 -7.42 -46.39
N ALA A 3 0.90 -6.96 -45.14
CA ALA A 3 -0.06 -6.99 -44.05
C ALA A 3 -1.23 -6.00 -44.27
N THR A 4 -2.35 -6.34 -43.66
CA THR A 4 -3.56 -5.55 -43.40
C THR A 4 -3.32 -4.28 -42.59
N ALA A 5 -4.12 -3.24 -42.86
CA ALA A 5 -4.86 -2.40 -41.89
C ALA A 5 -4.92 -0.91 -42.30
N GLN A 6 -6.09 -0.50 -42.78
CA GLN A 6 -6.96 0.54 -42.19
C GLN A 6 -6.28 1.79 -41.58
N GLN A 7 -6.56 2.98 -42.14
CA GLN A 7 -6.98 4.17 -41.37
C GLN A 7 -7.24 5.44 -42.21
N GLY A 8 -8.25 6.20 -41.77
CA GLY A 8 -8.42 7.65 -42.03
C GLY A 8 -9.79 7.99 -42.61
N ARG A 9 -10.55 8.98 -42.14
CA ARG A 9 -10.40 9.99 -41.08
C ARG A 9 -11.77 10.71 -40.96
N ILE A 10 -12.08 11.20 -39.77
CA ILE A 10 -13.29 11.96 -39.39
C ILE A 10 -13.20 13.43 -39.86
N THR A 11 -14.30 14.08 -40.30
CA THR A 11 -14.91 15.33 -39.75
C THR A 11 -16.08 15.89 -40.59
N ALA A 12 -17.07 16.47 -39.89
CA ALA A 12 -18.41 17.03 -40.21
C ALA A 12 -18.40 18.32 -41.12
N PRO A 13 -19.50 19.11 -41.39
CA PRO A 13 -20.80 19.23 -40.69
C PRO A 13 -22.11 19.64 -41.48
N ALA A 14 -23.23 19.62 -40.74
CA ALA A 14 -24.36 20.57 -40.66
C ALA A 14 -25.52 20.66 -41.71
N THR A 15 -26.73 20.77 -41.12
CA THR A 15 -28.01 21.38 -41.56
C THR A 15 -29.00 20.63 -42.46
N SER A 16 -30.17 20.33 -41.88
CA SER A 16 -31.46 20.05 -42.55
C SER A 16 -32.10 21.32 -43.14
N PRO A 17 -32.90 21.20 -44.21
CA PRO A 17 -34.32 21.59 -44.08
C PRO A 17 -35.34 20.78 -44.92
N ARG A 18 -36.52 20.56 -44.30
CA ARG A 18 -37.93 20.56 -44.79
C ARG A 18 -38.27 19.83 -46.10
N ALA A 19 -39.00 18.70 -46.06
CA ALA A 19 -40.45 18.56 -45.86
C ALA A 19 -41.31 19.04 -47.06
N PHE A 20 -41.78 18.08 -47.86
CA PHE A 20 -43.07 18.12 -48.54
C PHE A 20 -43.74 16.75 -48.33
N GLY A 21 -44.81 16.77 -47.54
CA GLY A 21 -45.42 15.57 -46.96
C GLY A 21 -46.55 15.02 -47.80
N LEU A 22 -46.63 13.68 -47.80
CA LEU A 22 -47.80 12.87 -48.17
C LEU A 22 -49.12 13.32 -47.50
N PHE A 23 -49.03 14.12 -46.44
CA PHE A 23 -50.17 14.68 -45.71
C PHE A 23 -50.94 15.76 -46.49
N ASP A 24 -50.32 16.52 -47.40
CA ASP A 24 -51.05 17.51 -48.21
C ASP A 24 -51.93 16.86 -49.29
N ALA A 25 -51.56 15.67 -49.75
CA ALA A 25 -52.39 14.85 -50.65
C ALA A 25 -53.58 14.19 -49.94
N LEU A 26 -53.51 14.01 -48.61
CA LEU A 26 -54.56 13.42 -47.78
C LEU A 26 -55.55 14.47 -47.24
N ILE A 27 -55.12 15.71 -47.05
CA ILE A 27 -55.93 16.78 -46.44
C ILE A 27 -56.67 17.62 -47.50
N SER A 28 -56.20 17.63 -48.75
CA SER A 28 -56.83 18.35 -49.86
C SER A 28 -58.29 17.96 -50.19
N PRO A 29 -58.76 16.71 -50.08
CA PRO A 29 -60.20 16.42 -50.21
C PRO A 29 -61.01 16.79 -48.96
N LEU A 30 -60.37 16.85 -47.77
CA LEU A 30 -60.99 17.18 -46.49
C LEU A 30 -61.30 18.69 -46.36
N VAL A 31 -60.40 19.55 -46.85
CA VAL A 31 -60.62 21.01 -46.87
C VAL A 31 -61.71 21.40 -47.88
N ARG A 32 -61.81 20.68 -49.00
CA ARG A 32 -62.88 20.87 -49.99
C ARG A 32 -64.26 20.37 -49.54
N LEU A 33 -64.32 19.57 -48.47
CA LEU A 33 -65.56 19.11 -47.85
C LEU A 33 -66.13 20.11 -46.82
N TRP A 34 -65.34 21.10 -46.41
CA TRP A 34 -65.67 22.03 -45.32
C TRP A 34 -65.94 23.47 -45.79
N SER A 35 -65.65 23.80 -47.05
CA SER A 35 -66.00 25.10 -47.66
C SER A 35 -67.20 24.97 -48.60
N GLY A 36 -68.42 25.07 -48.06
CA GLY A 36 -69.65 25.23 -48.82
C GLY A 36 -70.75 24.21 -48.48
N ASP A 37 -71.85 24.71 -47.93
CA ASP A 37 -73.14 24.06 -47.67
C ASP A 37 -73.12 22.63 -47.07
N LEU A 38 -73.42 22.58 -45.76
CA LEU A 38 -73.53 21.39 -44.92
C LEU A 38 -74.56 20.37 -45.47
N ASN A 39 -74.07 19.45 -46.31
CA ASN A 39 -74.82 18.29 -46.77
C ASN A 39 -74.87 17.23 -45.65
N LEU A 40 -76.04 17.07 -45.01
CA LEU A 40 -76.28 16.07 -43.94
C LEU A 40 -75.80 14.65 -44.31
N GLY A 41 -75.87 14.27 -45.58
CA GLY A 41 -75.40 12.96 -46.07
C GLY A 41 -73.88 12.75 -45.94
N ARG A 42 -73.07 13.81 -46.06
CA ARG A 42 -71.61 13.73 -45.89
C ARG A 42 -71.20 13.62 -44.42
N VAL A 43 -71.93 14.30 -43.53
CA VAL A 43 -71.73 14.21 -42.08
C VAL A 43 -72.08 12.82 -41.55
N GLY A 44 -73.16 12.22 -42.06
CA GLY A 44 -73.51 10.83 -41.73
C GLY A 44 -72.45 9.81 -42.15
N MET A 45 -71.87 9.96 -43.35
CA MET A 45 -70.76 9.10 -43.80
C MET A 45 -69.49 9.29 -42.96
N ALA A 46 -69.18 10.52 -42.56
CA ALA A 46 -68.01 10.80 -41.72
C ALA A 46 -68.11 10.22 -40.31
N ALA A 47 -69.32 10.08 -39.75
CA ALA A 47 -69.54 9.44 -38.46
C ALA A 47 -69.63 7.90 -38.56
N ALA A 48 -70.20 7.37 -39.65
CA ALA A 48 -70.38 5.93 -39.82
C ALA A 48 -69.08 5.19 -40.20
N LEU A 49 -68.21 5.82 -41.01
CA LEU A 49 -66.95 5.20 -41.45
C LEU A 49 -66.00 4.80 -40.31
N PRO A 50 -65.73 5.64 -39.29
CA PRO A 50 -64.89 5.26 -38.16
C PRO A 50 -65.47 4.11 -37.35
N VAL A 51 -66.80 4.10 -37.15
CA VAL A 51 -67.48 3.04 -36.40
C VAL A 51 -67.44 1.72 -37.17
N LEU A 52 -67.68 1.74 -38.48
CA LEU A 52 -67.57 0.55 -39.33
C LEU A 52 -66.13 0.04 -39.41
N ALA A 53 -65.13 0.92 -39.51
CA ALA A 53 -63.73 0.55 -39.49
C ALA A 53 -63.32 -0.05 -38.13
N TRP A 54 -63.84 0.50 -37.03
CA TRP A 54 -63.62 -0.03 -35.69
C TRP A 54 -64.24 -1.43 -35.52
N VAL A 55 -65.51 -1.60 -35.89
CA VAL A 55 -66.20 -2.90 -35.83
C VAL A 55 -65.53 -3.92 -36.77
N PHE A 56 -65.08 -3.50 -37.95
CA PHE A 56 -64.29 -4.35 -38.84
C PHE A 56 -63.01 -4.82 -38.15
N TYR A 57 -62.26 -3.91 -37.54
CA TYR A 57 -61.01 -4.23 -36.86
C TYR A 57 -61.23 -5.18 -35.67
N THR A 58 -62.20 -4.93 -34.81
CA THR A 58 -62.47 -5.78 -33.64
C THR A 58 -63.02 -7.16 -34.04
N THR A 59 -63.85 -7.23 -35.08
CA THR A 59 -64.41 -8.51 -35.54
C THR A 59 -63.38 -9.32 -36.31
N SER A 60 -62.58 -8.69 -37.18
CA SER A 60 -61.51 -9.37 -37.91
C SER A 60 -60.40 -9.85 -36.97
N SER A 61 -59.95 -9.02 -36.03
CA SER A 61 -58.95 -9.45 -35.03
C SER A 61 -59.44 -10.62 -34.17
N GLY A 62 -60.68 -10.57 -33.67
CA GLY A 62 -61.26 -11.68 -32.90
C GLY A 62 -61.42 -12.97 -33.71
N MET A 63 -61.74 -12.86 -35.00
CA MET A 63 -61.91 -14.03 -35.87
C MET A 63 -60.57 -14.62 -36.35
N ILE A 64 -59.55 -13.76 -36.54
CA ILE A 64 -58.16 -14.18 -36.80
C ILE A 64 -57.61 -14.96 -35.60
N ASP A 65 -57.86 -14.50 -34.38
CA ASP A 65 -57.38 -15.15 -33.15
C ASP A 65 -58.02 -16.55 -32.92
N ILE A 66 -59.21 -16.78 -33.48
CA ILE A 66 -59.90 -18.09 -33.42
C ILE A 66 -59.52 -19.00 -34.60
N MET A 67 -59.32 -18.46 -35.80
CA MET A 67 -59.06 -19.26 -37.00
C MET A 67 -57.58 -19.53 -37.28
N GLN A 68 -56.64 -18.73 -36.75
CA GLN A 68 -55.21 -19.03 -36.87
C GLN A 68 -54.85 -20.22 -35.99
N LYS A 69 -54.55 -21.35 -36.62
CA LYS A 69 -53.94 -22.50 -35.93
C LYS A 69 -52.42 -22.35 -35.78
N GLU A 70 -51.76 -21.53 -36.62
CA GLU A 70 -50.31 -21.29 -36.59
C GLU A 70 -49.95 -19.83 -36.94
N PRO A 71 -48.86 -19.28 -36.39
CA PRO A 71 -48.41 -17.91 -36.68
C PRO A 71 -47.83 -17.82 -38.10
N GLY A 72 -48.65 -17.35 -39.05
CA GLY A 72 -48.26 -17.16 -40.45
C GLY A 72 -49.26 -17.67 -41.49
N ASP A 73 -50.41 -18.22 -41.07
CA ASP A 73 -51.41 -18.75 -41.99
C ASP A 73 -52.15 -17.63 -42.76
N VAL A 74 -51.64 -17.34 -43.96
CA VAL A 74 -52.16 -16.31 -44.86
C VAL A 74 -53.57 -16.66 -45.36
N ILE A 75 -53.93 -17.95 -45.42
CA ILE A 75 -55.23 -18.41 -45.88
C ILE A 75 -56.30 -18.14 -44.81
N GLY A 76 -55.98 -18.37 -43.54
CA GLY A 76 -56.83 -18.01 -42.40
C GLY A 76 -57.05 -16.50 -42.28
N VAL A 77 -56.01 -15.69 -42.49
CA VAL A 77 -56.11 -14.22 -42.46
C VAL A 77 -56.89 -13.69 -43.66
N ALA A 78 -56.67 -14.22 -44.86
CA ALA A 78 -57.43 -13.80 -46.05
C ALA A 78 -58.91 -14.21 -45.97
N GLY A 79 -59.19 -15.44 -45.50
CA GLY A 79 -60.55 -15.94 -45.32
C GLY A 79 -61.34 -15.15 -44.27
N THR A 80 -60.68 -14.76 -43.17
CA THR A 80 -61.31 -13.93 -42.13
C THR A 80 -61.61 -12.53 -42.62
N LEU A 81 -60.70 -11.91 -43.38
CA LEU A 81 -60.95 -10.61 -44.04
C LEU A 81 -62.10 -10.69 -45.05
N ILE A 82 -62.19 -11.74 -45.88
CA ILE A 82 -63.29 -11.90 -46.84
C ILE A 82 -64.63 -12.07 -46.10
N ALA A 83 -64.67 -12.91 -45.07
CA ALA A 83 -65.88 -13.17 -44.29
C ALA A 83 -66.35 -11.92 -43.52
N THR A 84 -65.44 -11.16 -42.88
CA THR A 84 -65.81 -9.90 -42.21
C THR A 84 -66.27 -8.84 -43.21
N THR A 85 -65.67 -8.79 -44.39
CA THR A 85 -66.09 -7.87 -45.46
C THR A 85 -67.48 -8.26 -46.01
N ALA A 86 -67.78 -9.56 -46.14
CA ALA A 86 -69.09 -10.05 -46.55
C ALA A 86 -70.18 -9.74 -45.50
N VAL A 87 -69.88 -9.94 -44.21
CA VAL A 87 -70.81 -9.61 -43.12
C VAL A 87 -71.05 -8.10 -43.05
N LEU A 88 -70.02 -7.26 -43.20
CA LEU A 88 -70.19 -5.82 -43.20
C LEU A 88 -70.92 -5.30 -44.45
N THR A 89 -70.69 -5.86 -45.62
CA THR A 89 -71.42 -5.46 -46.83
C THR A 89 -72.89 -5.86 -46.73
N MET A 90 -73.20 -7.04 -46.18
CA MET A 90 -74.58 -7.45 -45.86
C MET A 90 -75.22 -6.51 -44.83
N LEU A 91 -74.49 -6.10 -43.79
CA LEU A 91 -74.96 -5.16 -42.77
C LEU A 91 -75.15 -3.74 -43.33
N ALA A 92 -74.26 -3.28 -44.20
CA ALA A 92 -74.36 -1.98 -44.85
C ALA A 92 -75.54 -1.96 -45.84
N ALA A 93 -75.74 -3.02 -46.62
CA ALA A 93 -76.86 -3.14 -47.56
C ALA A 93 -78.22 -3.20 -46.83
N THR A 94 -78.30 -3.97 -45.74
CA THR A 94 -79.50 -4.02 -44.90
C THR A 94 -79.75 -2.69 -44.20
N SER A 95 -78.71 -2.03 -43.67
CA SER A 95 -78.83 -0.69 -43.05
C SER A 95 -79.22 0.39 -44.07
N TRP A 96 -78.74 0.31 -45.31
CA TRP A 96 -79.12 1.23 -46.39
C TRP A 96 -80.57 1.02 -46.82
N SER A 97 -81.01 -0.23 -46.99
CA SER A 97 -82.41 -0.57 -47.25
C SER A 97 -83.32 -0.02 -46.13
N LEU A 98 -82.89 -0.16 -44.87
CA LEU A 98 -83.64 0.33 -43.73
C LEU A 98 -83.66 1.86 -43.65
N GLY A 99 -82.55 2.53 -43.96
CA GLY A 99 -82.47 3.99 -43.99
C GLY A 99 -83.37 4.62 -45.05
N VAL A 100 -83.45 4.02 -46.25
CA VAL A 100 -84.33 4.49 -47.33
C VAL A 100 -85.81 4.27 -46.97
N ASP A 101 -86.15 3.13 -46.38
CA ASP A 101 -87.51 2.87 -45.89
C ASP A 101 -87.91 3.81 -44.75
N LEU A 102 -86.99 4.12 -43.83
CA LEU A 102 -87.24 5.04 -42.72
C LEU A 102 -87.40 6.49 -43.20
N ALA A 103 -86.59 6.91 -44.19
CA ALA A 103 -86.73 8.22 -44.83
C ALA A 103 -88.06 8.34 -45.59
N ALA A 104 -88.51 7.27 -46.27
CA ALA A 104 -89.82 7.22 -46.91
C ALA A 104 -90.98 7.23 -45.90
N LEU A 105 -90.81 6.58 -44.73
CA LEU A 105 -91.77 6.60 -43.62
C LEU A 105 -91.91 7.98 -42.97
N ILE A 106 -90.82 8.75 -42.88
CA ILE A 106 -90.85 10.13 -42.37
C ILE A 106 -91.49 11.08 -43.41
N ALA A 107 -91.35 10.80 -44.71
CA ALA A 107 -91.87 11.64 -45.79
C ALA A 107 -93.35 11.39 -46.17
N ARG A 108 -93.93 10.21 -45.88
CA ARG A 108 -95.36 9.92 -46.15
C ARG A 108 -96.04 9.30 -44.94
N ARG A 109 -97.04 10.00 -44.41
CA ARG A 109 -97.69 9.72 -43.12
C ARG A 109 -98.76 8.61 -43.13
N ARG A 110 -98.82 7.70 -44.11
CA ARG A 110 -99.81 6.59 -44.12
C ARG A 110 -99.45 5.51 -45.15
N MET A 111 -98.98 4.34 -44.70
CA MET A 111 -99.18 3.05 -45.39
C MET A 111 -99.10 1.85 -44.41
N ALA A 112 -100.05 0.93 -44.57
CA ALA A 112 -100.28 -0.41 -44.00
C ALA A 112 -99.47 -0.88 -42.76
N ARG A 113 -100.18 -0.99 -41.62
CA ARG A 113 -99.69 -1.42 -40.29
C ARG A 113 -99.04 -2.83 -40.25
N GLU A 114 -99.41 -3.72 -41.15
CA GLU A 114 -98.99 -5.14 -41.12
C GLU A 114 -97.54 -5.37 -41.61
N ARG A 115 -97.10 -4.69 -42.68
CA ARG A 115 -95.71 -4.81 -43.16
C ARG A 115 -94.69 -4.13 -42.23
N MET A 116 -95.15 -3.19 -41.40
CA MET A 116 -94.30 -2.48 -40.45
C MET A 116 -93.83 -3.38 -39.31
N ILE A 117 -94.72 -4.23 -38.78
CA ILE A 117 -94.42 -5.12 -37.64
C ILE A 117 -93.43 -6.21 -38.06
N ILE A 118 -93.60 -6.80 -39.24
CA ILE A 118 -92.67 -7.82 -39.76
C ILE A 118 -91.29 -7.21 -40.01
N LYS A 119 -91.22 -6.01 -40.62
CA LYS A 119 -89.93 -5.32 -40.82
C LYS A 119 -89.26 -4.92 -39.49
N THR A 120 -90.02 -4.40 -38.52
CA THR A 120 -89.45 -4.07 -37.20
C THR A 120 -88.98 -5.31 -36.43
N GLY A 121 -89.72 -6.42 -36.53
CA GLY A 121 -89.32 -7.70 -35.96
C GLY A 121 -88.01 -8.23 -36.55
N VAL A 122 -87.89 -8.20 -37.88
CA VAL A 122 -86.65 -8.59 -38.58
C VAL A 122 -85.48 -7.69 -38.18
N THR A 123 -85.69 -6.37 -38.05
CA THR A 123 -84.62 -5.46 -37.61
C THR A 123 -84.18 -5.70 -36.18
N ALA A 124 -85.11 -5.95 -35.26
CA ALA A 124 -84.77 -6.22 -33.88
C ALA A 124 -83.95 -7.53 -33.76
N LEU A 125 -84.31 -8.54 -34.56
CA LEU A 125 -83.62 -9.82 -34.57
C LEU A 125 -82.21 -9.71 -35.17
N VAL A 126 -82.04 -8.97 -36.27
CA VAL A 126 -80.70 -8.69 -36.85
C VAL A 126 -79.85 -7.88 -35.86
N PHE A 127 -80.42 -6.88 -35.20
CA PHE A 127 -79.71 -6.09 -34.20
C PHE A 127 -79.26 -6.95 -33.00
N ALA A 128 -80.15 -7.79 -32.48
CA ALA A 128 -79.81 -8.71 -31.39
C ALA A 128 -78.70 -9.70 -31.78
N PHE A 129 -78.71 -10.19 -33.03
CA PHE A 129 -77.67 -11.08 -33.55
C PHE A 129 -76.30 -10.37 -33.65
N VAL A 130 -76.26 -9.16 -34.22
CA VAL A 130 -75.02 -8.37 -34.36
C VAL A 130 -74.47 -7.96 -32.99
N PHE A 131 -75.35 -7.56 -32.08
CA PHE A 131 -74.97 -7.21 -30.71
C PHE A 131 -74.39 -8.42 -29.98
N SER A 132 -75.00 -9.61 -30.12
CA SER A 132 -74.50 -10.85 -29.51
C SER A 132 -73.13 -11.25 -30.04
N ILE A 133 -72.92 -11.16 -31.36
CA ILE A 133 -71.63 -11.43 -31.99
C ILE A 133 -70.57 -10.43 -31.52
N SER A 134 -70.88 -9.14 -31.53
CA SER A 134 -69.94 -8.09 -31.12
C SER A 134 -69.56 -8.22 -29.64
N ALA A 135 -70.54 -8.53 -28.77
CA ALA A 135 -70.30 -8.76 -27.35
C ALA A 135 -69.42 -10.01 -27.13
N PHE A 136 -69.69 -11.09 -27.86
CA PHE A 136 -68.90 -12.33 -27.76
C PHE A 136 -67.43 -12.09 -28.11
N PHE A 137 -67.14 -11.49 -29.28
CA PHE A 137 -65.78 -11.22 -29.72
C PHE A 137 -65.03 -10.19 -28.85
N SER A 138 -65.73 -9.15 -28.38
CA SER A 138 -65.16 -8.17 -27.45
C SER A 138 -64.76 -8.82 -26.12
N PHE A 139 -65.61 -9.71 -25.59
CA PHE A 139 -65.33 -10.43 -24.36
C PHE A 139 -64.16 -11.41 -24.51
N THR A 140 -64.08 -12.14 -25.63
CA THR A 140 -62.96 -13.06 -25.91
C THR A 140 -61.63 -12.33 -25.98
N TYR A 141 -61.58 -11.17 -26.65
CA TYR A 141 -60.37 -10.34 -26.73
C TYR A 141 -59.91 -9.85 -25.35
N TYR A 142 -60.83 -9.38 -24.52
CA TYR A 142 -60.51 -8.86 -23.19
C TYR A 142 -59.99 -9.94 -22.23
N TYR A 143 -60.58 -11.13 -22.27
CA TYR A 143 -60.21 -12.25 -21.40
C TYR A 143 -58.84 -12.86 -21.77
N ASN A 144 -58.55 -12.99 -23.07
CA ASN A 144 -57.28 -13.56 -23.52
C ASN A 144 -56.08 -12.66 -23.24
N ASN A 145 -56.23 -11.33 -23.35
CA ASN A 145 -55.09 -10.42 -23.23
C ASN A 145 -54.76 -10.02 -21.78
N ILE A 146 -55.75 -9.77 -20.92
CA ILE A 146 -55.47 -9.22 -19.58
C ILE A 146 -55.07 -10.31 -18.57
N PHE A 147 -55.66 -11.52 -18.62
CA PHE A 147 -55.32 -12.60 -17.68
C PHE A 147 -54.02 -13.34 -18.01
N LYS A 148 -53.60 -13.36 -19.28
CA LYS A 148 -52.29 -13.95 -19.67
C LYS A 148 -51.09 -13.08 -19.24
N LEU A 149 -51.28 -11.78 -19.04
CA LEU A 149 -50.22 -10.88 -18.56
C LEU A 149 -50.00 -10.99 -17.03
N SER A 150 -51.06 -11.17 -16.23
CA SER A 150 -50.92 -11.31 -14.78
C SER A 150 -50.31 -12.66 -14.36
N SER A 151 -50.69 -13.75 -15.04
CA SER A 151 -50.12 -15.09 -14.80
C SER A 151 -48.64 -15.17 -15.14
N ARG A 152 -48.18 -14.53 -16.22
CA ARG A 152 -46.75 -14.48 -16.58
C ARG A 152 -45.91 -13.70 -15.57
N LYS A 153 -46.47 -12.67 -14.93
CA LYS A 153 -45.77 -11.88 -13.89
C LYS A 153 -45.61 -12.67 -12.58
N ILE A 154 -46.65 -13.42 -12.18
CA ILE A 154 -46.61 -14.25 -10.96
C ILE A 154 -45.62 -15.42 -11.10
N VAL A 155 -45.55 -16.06 -12.28
CA VAL A 155 -44.60 -17.15 -12.54
C VAL A 155 -43.14 -16.65 -12.57
N ALA A 156 -42.90 -15.43 -13.07
CA ALA A 156 -41.55 -14.85 -13.11
C ALA A 156 -41.00 -14.47 -11.73
N GLU A 157 -41.85 -14.16 -10.75
CA GLU A 157 -41.43 -13.88 -9.37
C GLU A 157 -41.22 -15.16 -8.53
N LEU A 158 -41.94 -16.24 -8.83
CA LEU A 158 -41.84 -17.52 -8.10
C LEU A 158 -40.68 -18.43 -8.58
N GLN A 159 -40.36 -18.39 -9.88
CA GLN A 159 -39.28 -19.23 -10.46
C GLN A 159 -37.91 -19.14 -9.77
N PRO A 160 -37.37 -17.95 -9.36
CA PRO A 160 -36.07 -17.91 -8.70
C PRO A 160 -36.10 -18.48 -7.27
N MET A 161 -37.25 -18.45 -6.58
CA MET A 161 -37.38 -19.05 -5.25
C MET A 161 -37.52 -20.58 -5.33
N GLU A 162 -38.28 -21.10 -6.31
CA GLU A 162 -38.42 -22.53 -6.54
C GLU A 162 -37.13 -23.17 -7.06
N LEU A 163 -36.38 -22.48 -7.95
CA LEU A 163 -35.08 -22.97 -8.41
C LEU A 163 -34.03 -22.98 -7.27
N ALA A 164 -34.10 -22.02 -6.34
CA ALA A 164 -33.21 -22.00 -5.17
C ALA A 164 -33.53 -23.13 -4.17
N THR A 165 -34.81 -23.46 -3.97
CA THR A 165 -35.20 -24.54 -3.06
C THR A 165 -35.09 -25.94 -3.68
N GLU A 166 -35.36 -26.09 -4.97
CA GLU A 166 -35.36 -27.40 -5.65
C GLU A 166 -34.00 -27.79 -6.23
N VAL A 167 -33.14 -26.83 -6.59
CA VAL A 167 -31.84 -27.13 -7.21
C VAL A 167 -30.67 -26.80 -6.28
N ILE A 168 -30.63 -25.60 -5.70
CA ILE A 168 -29.48 -25.17 -4.90
C ILE A 168 -29.42 -25.91 -3.56
N LEU A 169 -30.55 -26.08 -2.88
CA LEU A 169 -30.61 -26.79 -1.60
C LEU A 169 -30.24 -28.28 -1.71
N PRO A 170 -30.74 -29.05 -2.70
CA PRO A 170 -30.30 -30.42 -2.91
C PRO A 170 -28.85 -30.50 -3.40
N ALA A 171 -28.42 -29.63 -4.32
CA ALA A 171 -27.04 -29.60 -4.79
C ALA A 171 -26.06 -29.29 -3.66
N THR A 172 -26.36 -28.33 -2.77
CA THR A 172 -25.52 -28.04 -1.60
C THR A 172 -25.48 -29.20 -0.62
N LYS A 173 -26.60 -29.91 -0.42
CA LYS A 173 -26.65 -31.12 0.40
C LYS A 173 -25.84 -32.26 -0.21
N GLU A 174 -25.91 -32.47 -1.51
CA GLU A 174 -25.13 -33.49 -2.23
C GLU A 174 -23.63 -33.15 -2.25
N ILE A 175 -23.28 -31.88 -2.45
CA ILE A 175 -21.89 -31.40 -2.35
C ILE A 175 -21.36 -31.60 -0.92
N ALA A 176 -22.15 -31.26 0.10
CA ALA A 176 -21.78 -31.48 1.50
C ALA A 176 -21.62 -32.98 1.81
N ALA A 177 -22.55 -33.83 1.38
CA ALA A 177 -22.45 -35.28 1.56
C ALA A 177 -21.27 -35.89 0.79
N ALA A 178 -20.99 -35.42 -0.43
CA ALA A 178 -19.82 -35.83 -1.20
C ALA A 178 -18.52 -35.40 -0.50
N TYR A 179 -18.47 -34.16 0.03
CA TYR A 179 -17.36 -33.66 0.83
C TYR A 179 -17.15 -34.49 2.09
N GLU A 180 -18.19 -34.75 2.89
CA GLU A 180 -18.15 -35.60 4.08
C GLU A 180 -17.71 -37.04 3.78
N SER A 181 -18.20 -37.62 2.68
CA SER A 181 -17.79 -38.96 2.26
C SER A 181 -16.31 -39.01 1.83
N THR A 182 -15.82 -37.95 1.21
CA THR A 182 -14.44 -37.84 0.75
C THR A 182 -13.51 -37.59 1.93
N SER A 183 -13.87 -36.70 2.85
CA SER A 183 -13.13 -36.44 4.09
C SER A 183 -13.07 -37.70 4.97
N ALA A 184 -14.18 -38.45 5.06
CA ALA A 184 -14.21 -39.74 5.76
C ALA A 184 -13.29 -40.79 5.09
N ARG A 185 -13.24 -40.84 3.75
CA ARG A 185 -12.31 -41.73 3.02
C ARG A 185 -10.84 -41.34 3.25
N ILE A 186 -10.53 -40.05 3.28
CA ILE A 186 -9.18 -39.54 3.57
C ILE A 186 -8.79 -39.90 5.01
N ALA A 187 -9.67 -39.64 5.99
CA ALA A 187 -9.45 -39.98 7.39
C ALA A 187 -9.32 -41.50 7.63
N ALA A 188 -9.99 -42.33 6.82
CA ALA A 188 -9.88 -43.78 6.88
C ALA A 188 -8.57 -44.33 6.26
N THR A 189 -7.85 -43.52 5.47
CA THR A 189 -6.65 -43.96 4.76
C THR A 189 -5.51 -44.23 5.77
N PRO A 190 -4.81 -45.39 5.68
CA PRO A 190 -3.75 -45.73 6.63
C PRO A 190 -2.62 -44.70 6.71
N SER A 191 -2.19 -44.14 5.58
CA SER A 191 -1.11 -43.14 5.53
C SER A 191 -1.48 -41.83 6.24
N TYR A 192 -2.75 -41.40 6.13
CA TYR A 192 -3.23 -40.21 6.83
C TYR A 192 -3.25 -40.43 8.34
N LYS A 193 -3.70 -41.61 8.80
CA LYS A 193 -3.67 -41.98 10.23
C LYS A 193 -2.24 -41.99 10.77
N THR A 194 -1.31 -42.65 10.07
CA THR A 194 0.10 -42.67 10.49
C THR A 194 0.70 -41.26 10.58
N TYR A 195 0.40 -40.39 9.62
CA TYR A 195 0.85 -39.00 9.65
C TYR A 195 0.22 -38.21 10.82
N PHE A 196 -1.09 -38.32 11.01
CA PHE A 196 -1.79 -37.66 12.12
C PHE A 196 -1.33 -38.14 13.50
N ASP A 197 -1.08 -39.46 13.64
CA ASP A 197 -0.53 -40.06 14.84
C ASP A 197 0.91 -39.61 15.09
N SER A 198 1.71 -39.39 14.03
CA SER A 198 3.06 -38.85 14.16
C SER A 198 3.08 -37.40 14.68
N ILE A 199 2.15 -36.55 14.21
CA ILE A 199 1.97 -35.19 14.72
C ILE A 199 1.56 -35.22 16.20
N SER A 200 0.61 -36.10 16.54
CA SER A 200 0.16 -36.26 17.93
C SER A 200 1.28 -36.75 18.84
N GLY A 201 2.07 -37.73 18.38
CA GLY A 201 3.26 -38.23 19.08
C GLY A 201 4.32 -37.16 19.27
N LEU A 202 4.56 -36.30 18.27
CA LEU A 202 5.48 -35.14 18.38
C LEU A 202 5.00 -34.13 19.42
N ILE A 203 3.70 -33.80 19.45
CA ILE A 203 3.11 -32.91 20.44
C ILE A 203 3.26 -33.48 21.85
N ASP A 204 2.98 -34.77 22.05
CA ASP A 204 3.07 -35.41 23.36
C ASP A 204 4.52 -35.54 23.83
N THR A 205 5.45 -35.89 22.93
CA THR A 205 6.88 -35.92 23.23
C THR A 205 7.40 -34.53 23.61
N ALA A 206 6.98 -33.49 22.87
CA ALA A 206 7.36 -32.12 23.16
C ALA A 206 6.71 -31.57 24.44
N ARG A 207 5.49 -32.00 24.80
CA ARG A 207 4.87 -31.69 26.10
C ARG A 207 5.60 -32.33 27.26
N GLN A 208 6.04 -33.58 27.11
CA GLN A 208 6.80 -34.29 28.14
C GLN A 208 8.23 -33.75 28.29
N ALA A 209 8.90 -33.45 27.17
CA ALA A 209 10.25 -32.88 27.16
C ALA A 209 10.28 -31.37 27.44
N GLY A 210 9.15 -30.68 27.25
CA GLY A 210 9.02 -29.22 27.32
C GLY A 210 9.51 -28.60 28.63
N PRO A 211 9.19 -29.14 29.82
CA PRO A 211 9.74 -28.63 31.08
C PRO A 211 11.27 -28.72 31.14
N ALA A 212 11.84 -29.88 30.79
CA ALA A 212 13.29 -30.10 30.81
C ALA A 212 14.02 -29.22 29.77
N LEU A 213 13.43 -29.04 28.58
CA LEU A 213 13.96 -28.14 27.55
C LEU A 213 13.90 -26.67 27.98
N ARG A 214 12.80 -26.23 28.60
CA ARG A 214 12.67 -24.86 29.13
C ARG A 214 13.70 -24.59 30.22
N ASP A 215 13.89 -25.53 31.14
CA ASP A 215 14.92 -25.41 32.18
C ASP A 215 16.34 -25.40 31.59
N ALA A 216 16.60 -26.21 30.57
CA ALA A 216 17.90 -26.22 29.88
C ALA A 216 18.15 -24.91 29.10
N ILE A 217 17.15 -24.39 28.38
CA ILE A 217 17.21 -23.11 27.67
C ILE A 217 17.43 -21.98 28.66
N ARG A 218 16.65 -21.94 29.76
CA ARG A 218 16.80 -20.94 30.81
C ARG A 218 18.18 -20.98 31.44
N LYS A 219 18.70 -22.17 31.80
CA LYS A 219 20.08 -22.32 32.32
C LYS A 219 21.12 -21.85 31.31
N ARG A 220 20.93 -22.13 30.02
CA ARG A 220 21.83 -21.66 28.96
C ARG A 220 21.80 -20.13 28.82
N GLN A 221 20.61 -19.54 28.91
CA GLN A 221 20.42 -18.09 28.88
C GLN A 221 21.05 -17.42 30.10
N GLU A 222 20.83 -17.97 31.31
CA GLU A 222 21.45 -17.48 32.54
C GLU A 222 22.98 -17.58 32.46
N ALA A 223 23.52 -18.70 31.95
CA ALA A 223 24.96 -18.87 31.74
C ALA A 223 25.52 -17.90 30.68
N GLN A 224 24.82 -17.69 29.55
CA GLN A 224 25.21 -16.72 28.54
C GLN A 224 25.14 -15.28 29.08
N GLN A 225 24.09 -14.94 29.83
CA GLN A 225 23.96 -13.63 30.47
C GLN A 225 25.09 -13.40 31.49
N ALA A 226 25.45 -14.43 32.28
CA ALA A 226 26.58 -14.34 33.19
C ALA A 226 27.90 -14.10 32.44
N VAL A 227 28.13 -14.78 31.30
CA VAL A 227 29.32 -14.56 30.45
C VAL A 227 29.32 -13.16 29.85
N ILE A 228 28.17 -12.67 29.34
CA ILE A 228 28.04 -11.31 28.79
C ILE A 228 28.26 -10.27 29.89
N ALA A 229 27.68 -10.45 31.08
CA ALA A 229 27.86 -9.55 32.22
C ALA A 229 29.31 -9.55 32.70
N GLN A 230 29.96 -10.70 32.75
CA GLN A 230 31.38 -10.82 33.11
C GLN A 230 32.25 -10.13 32.06
N ALA A 231 32.00 -10.35 30.76
CA ALA A 231 32.71 -9.67 29.68
C ALA A 231 32.51 -8.15 29.72
N ALA A 232 31.29 -7.69 29.98
CA ALA A 232 30.97 -6.26 30.14
C ALA A 232 31.69 -5.65 31.36
N SER A 233 31.74 -6.36 32.49
CA SER A 233 32.44 -5.90 33.69
C SER A 233 33.96 -5.82 33.49
N GLN A 234 34.55 -6.78 32.76
CA GLN A 234 35.97 -6.77 32.41
C GLN A 234 36.28 -5.63 31.44
N ALA A 235 35.45 -5.43 30.41
CA ALA A 235 35.61 -4.31 29.49
C ALA A 235 35.50 -2.94 30.21
N ALA A 236 34.58 -2.80 31.17
CA ALA A 236 34.45 -1.59 31.97
C ALA A 236 35.70 -1.33 32.83
N ALA A 237 36.22 -2.35 33.50
CA ALA A 237 37.45 -2.25 34.30
C ALA A 237 38.68 -1.92 33.44
N GLU A 238 38.78 -2.51 32.24
CA GLU A 238 39.83 -2.18 31.27
C GLU A 238 39.74 -0.72 30.81
N MET A 239 38.55 -0.22 30.52
CA MET A 239 38.34 1.20 30.17
C MET A 239 38.71 2.15 31.31
N GLU A 240 38.35 1.83 32.55
CA GLU A 240 38.72 2.63 33.72
C GLU A 240 40.25 2.67 33.88
N SER A 241 40.92 1.53 33.71
CA SER A 241 42.39 1.46 33.73
C SER A 241 43.05 2.28 32.63
N ALA A 242 42.46 2.31 31.43
CA ALA A 242 42.92 3.11 30.29
C ALA A 242 42.80 4.61 30.60
N GLN A 243 41.66 5.04 31.13
CA GLN A 243 41.42 6.43 31.51
C GLN A 243 42.37 6.87 32.63
N ALA A 244 42.64 6.02 33.62
CA ALA A 244 43.60 6.31 34.68
C ALA A 244 45.03 6.47 34.11
N ALA A 245 45.45 5.60 33.17
CA ALA A 245 46.74 5.71 32.50
C ALA A 245 46.85 6.99 31.66
N MET A 246 45.77 7.41 30.97
CA MET A 246 45.73 8.68 30.24
C MET A 246 45.90 9.89 31.15
N ARG A 247 45.23 9.91 32.31
CA ARG A 247 45.41 10.99 33.31
C ARG A 247 46.87 11.06 33.79
N GLN A 248 47.49 9.91 34.07
CA GLN A 248 48.90 9.86 34.46
C GLN A 248 49.85 10.35 33.36
N ILE A 249 49.53 10.11 32.08
CA ILE A 249 50.30 10.64 30.95
C ILE A 249 50.22 12.17 30.92
N ASP A 250 49.04 12.74 31.11
CA ASP A 250 48.85 14.19 31.09
C ASP A 250 49.52 14.89 32.28
N ASP A 251 49.46 14.29 33.47
CA ASP A 251 50.16 14.80 34.64
C ASP A 251 51.69 14.72 34.45
N ALA A 252 52.21 13.60 33.93
CA ALA A 252 53.64 13.46 33.63
C ALA A 252 54.11 14.45 32.55
N ARG A 253 53.29 14.74 31.54
CA ARG A 253 53.58 15.77 30.52
C ARG A 253 53.69 17.16 31.13
N ARG A 254 52.78 17.53 32.02
CA ARG A 254 52.83 18.82 32.72
C ARG A 254 54.10 18.95 33.57
N GLU A 255 54.52 17.87 34.22
CA GLU A 255 55.75 17.85 35.01
C GLU A 255 56.99 17.94 34.11
N ILE A 256 57.02 17.25 32.97
CA ILE A 256 58.07 17.38 31.94
C ILE A 256 58.18 18.82 31.45
N ASP A 257 57.08 19.47 31.09
CA ASP A 257 57.07 20.85 30.62
C ASP A 257 57.60 21.82 31.70
N ALA A 258 57.25 21.59 32.97
CA ALA A 258 57.77 22.37 34.08
C ALA A 258 59.29 22.17 34.26
N LEU A 259 59.76 20.93 34.14
CA LEU A 259 61.19 20.61 34.21
C LEU A 259 61.95 21.23 33.04
N ASP A 260 61.44 21.18 31.81
CA ASP A 260 62.09 21.80 30.65
C ASP A 260 62.19 23.32 30.78
N ARG A 261 61.18 24.00 31.34
CA ARG A 261 61.27 25.43 31.68
C ARG A 261 62.35 25.69 32.72
N SER A 262 62.41 24.89 33.79
CA SER A 262 63.43 25.03 34.82
C SER A 262 64.85 24.82 34.27
N VAL A 263 65.03 23.87 33.34
CA VAL A 263 66.30 23.63 32.66
C VAL A 263 66.69 24.83 31.79
N ALA A 264 65.73 25.41 31.06
CA ALA A 264 65.97 26.59 30.23
C ALA A 264 66.39 27.81 31.08
N GLU A 265 65.72 28.05 32.22
CA GLU A 265 66.07 29.11 33.16
C GLU A 265 67.48 28.91 33.76
N LEU A 266 67.79 27.69 34.20
CA LEU A 266 69.10 27.34 34.73
C LEU A 266 70.20 27.47 33.66
N ASP A 267 69.92 27.13 32.40
CA ASP A 267 70.86 27.30 31.28
C ASP A 267 71.22 28.76 31.04
N VAL A 268 70.27 29.69 31.18
CA VAL A 268 70.53 31.13 31.09
C VAL A 268 71.47 31.58 32.22
N ILE A 269 71.19 31.15 33.46
CA ILE A 269 72.01 31.50 34.64
C ILE A 269 73.44 30.93 34.49
N ILE A 270 73.56 29.67 34.09
CA ILE A 270 74.85 29.01 33.89
C ILE A 270 75.66 29.72 32.81
N LYS A 271 75.05 30.06 31.67
CA LYS A 271 75.73 30.78 30.57
C LYS A 271 76.18 32.17 31.02
N ALA A 272 75.33 32.94 31.69
CA ALA A 272 75.69 34.25 32.21
C ALA A 272 76.91 34.17 33.16
N LYS A 273 76.93 33.18 34.06
CA LYS A 273 78.05 32.95 34.98
C LYS A 273 79.32 32.45 34.29
N GLN A 274 79.19 31.66 33.22
CA GLN A 274 80.32 31.24 32.38
C GLN A 274 80.91 32.43 31.60
N GLU A 275 80.08 33.34 31.10
CA GLU A 275 80.51 34.58 30.46
C GLU A 275 81.20 35.54 31.44
N GLU A 276 80.67 35.69 32.67
CA GLU A 276 81.33 36.42 33.76
C GLU A 276 82.70 35.81 34.10
N MET A 277 82.83 34.48 34.11
CA MET A 277 84.11 33.82 34.29
C MET A 277 85.07 34.05 33.11
N ALA A 278 84.57 34.03 31.88
CA ALA A 278 85.39 34.25 30.68
C ALA A 278 85.94 35.68 30.62
N THR A 279 85.11 36.68 30.97
CA THR A 279 85.52 38.07 31.08
C THR A 279 86.53 38.27 32.20
N ALA A 280 86.29 37.69 33.39
CA ALA A 280 87.26 37.72 34.48
C ALA A 280 88.59 37.04 34.11
N ALA A 281 88.55 35.91 33.38
CA ALA A 281 89.76 35.24 32.90
C ALA A 281 90.52 36.07 31.86
N ALA A 282 89.82 36.82 31.00
CA ALA A 282 90.46 37.78 30.10
C ALA A 282 91.14 38.91 30.88
N THR A 283 90.51 39.43 31.95
CA THR A 283 91.14 40.44 32.82
C THR A 283 92.37 39.92 33.55
N VAL A 284 92.37 38.65 34.01
CA VAL A 284 93.58 38.03 34.60
C VAL A 284 94.72 38.04 33.59
N ARG A 285 94.49 37.55 32.36
CA ARG A 285 95.53 37.50 31.32
C ARG A 285 96.04 38.89 30.93
N GLN A 286 95.14 39.87 30.82
CA GLN A 286 95.51 41.23 30.48
C GLN A 286 96.33 41.90 31.58
N GLU A 287 95.93 41.76 32.85
CA GLU A 287 96.63 42.38 33.98
C GLU A 287 97.96 41.65 34.28
N GLU A 288 98.06 40.33 34.06
CA GLU A 288 99.32 39.59 34.13
C GLU A 288 100.31 40.05 33.05
N GLN A 289 99.86 40.22 31.80
CA GLN A 289 100.70 40.77 30.72
C GLN A 289 101.19 42.19 31.03
N LEU A 290 100.30 43.06 31.52
CA LEU A 290 100.68 44.42 31.93
C LEU A 290 101.62 44.43 33.15
N ALA A 291 101.49 43.47 34.07
CA ALA A 291 102.41 43.29 35.18
C ALA A 291 103.80 42.85 34.70
N ASP A 292 103.86 41.91 33.75
CA ASP A 292 105.09 41.45 33.14
C ASP A 292 105.78 42.58 32.36
N ASP A 293 105.06 43.34 31.54
CA ASP A 293 105.59 44.51 30.83
C ASP A 293 106.11 45.58 31.81
N ALA A 294 105.38 45.85 32.89
CA ALA A 294 105.78 46.78 33.94
C ALA A 294 106.97 46.29 34.78
N ALA A 295 107.20 44.98 34.87
CA ALA A 295 108.34 44.39 35.57
C ALA A 295 109.64 44.53 34.78
N HIS A 296 109.58 44.47 33.44
CA HIS A 296 110.76 44.59 32.57
C HIS A 296 111.21 46.05 32.37
N GLY A 297 110.30 47.03 32.51
CA GLY A 297 110.59 48.46 32.38
C GLY A 297 110.89 48.92 30.94
N LEU A 298 111.05 50.23 30.71
CA LEU A 298 111.28 50.80 29.36
C LEU A 298 112.58 50.33 28.70
N ASP A 299 113.58 49.95 29.49
CA ASP A 299 114.93 49.53 29.02
C ASP A 299 115.15 48.00 29.05
N GLY A 300 114.13 47.20 29.41
CA GLY A 300 114.22 45.74 29.43
C GLY A 300 115.15 45.12 30.49
N MET A 301 115.62 45.90 31.48
CA MET A 301 116.59 45.47 32.50
C MET A 301 116.00 45.26 33.91
N GLY A 302 114.68 45.28 34.08
CA GLY A 302 114.06 45.24 35.41
C GLY A 302 114.25 43.92 36.17
N ALA A 303 114.92 43.97 37.33
CA ALA A 303 115.16 42.81 38.21
C ALA A 303 114.19 42.71 39.42
N ALA A 304 113.25 43.65 39.59
CA ALA A 304 112.29 43.63 40.70
C ALA A 304 110.97 44.34 40.34
N CYS A 305 109.85 43.73 40.74
CA CYS A 305 108.49 44.25 40.52
C CYS A 305 108.26 45.54 41.34
N GLY A 306 108.23 46.69 40.65
CA GLY A 306 107.93 48.00 41.22
C GLY A 306 106.44 48.20 41.58
N PRO A 307 106.05 49.39 42.06
CA PRO A 307 104.68 49.66 42.55
C PRO A 307 103.59 49.39 41.51
N ASN A 308 103.81 49.77 40.24
CA ASN A 308 102.82 49.55 39.17
C ASN A 308 102.62 48.06 38.85
N CYS A 309 103.72 47.29 38.79
CA CYS A 309 103.67 45.84 38.61
C CYS A 309 102.90 45.16 39.77
N ARG A 310 103.11 45.59 41.02
CA ARG A 310 102.36 45.07 42.18
C ARG A 310 100.86 45.37 42.09
N THR A 311 100.48 46.57 41.65
CA THR A 311 99.07 46.93 41.46
C THR A 311 98.39 46.07 40.39
N HIS A 312 99.08 45.76 39.28
CA HIS A 312 98.56 44.85 38.25
C HIS A 312 98.46 43.40 38.75
N GLN A 313 99.45 42.92 39.53
CA GLN A 313 99.38 41.60 40.17
C GLN A 313 98.24 41.49 41.18
N GLU A 314 97.97 42.53 41.97
CA GLU A 314 96.85 42.57 42.91
C GLU A 314 95.50 42.49 42.17
N LYS A 315 95.34 43.21 41.05
CA LYS A 315 94.14 43.12 40.21
C LYS A 315 93.96 41.73 39.58
N ALA A 316 95.03 41.11 39.10
CA ALA A 316 95.00 39.73 38.59
C ALA A 316 94.63 38.72 39.71
N ALA A 317 95.16 38.90 40.91
CA ALA A 317 94.82 38.08 42.07
C ALA A 317 93.36 38.25 42.50
N GLU A 318 92.83 39.48 42.48
CA GLU A 318 91.41 39.77 42.73
C GLU A 318 90.50 39.12 41.69
N ALA A 319 90.84 39.24 40.40
CA ALA A 319 90.08 38.60 39.32
C ALA A 319 90.11 37.06 39.44
N THR A 320 91.24 36.49 39.86
CA THR A 320 91.38 35.05 40.15
C THR A 320 90.49 34.62 41.33
N ARG A 321 90.43 35.42 42.40
CA ARG A 321 89.50 35.19 43.52
C ARG A 321 88.05 35.24 43.06
N ARG A 322 87.68 36.18 42.19
CA ARG A 322 86.32 36.27 41.59
C ARG A 322 85.98 35.03 40.77
N ILE A 323 86.91 34.53 39.94
CA ILE A 323 86.72 33.27 39.19
C ILE A 323 86.48 32.09 40.14
N SER A 324 87.24 32.00 41.23
CA SER A 324 87.07 30.91 42.21
C SER A 324 85.69 30.96 42.90
N ALA A 325 85.21 32.16 43.24
CA ALA A 325 83.88 32.36 43.81
C ALA A 325 82.77 32.01 42.81
N LEU A 326 82.90 32.42 41.53
CA LEU A 326 81.95 32.08 40.47
C LEU A 326 81.88 30.57 40.21
N ARG A 327 83.01 29.86 40.28
CA ARG A 327 83.03 28.39 40.17
C ARG A 327 82.28 27.72 41.31
N GLN A 328 82.41 28.22 42.54
CA GLN A 328 81.68 27.68 43.68
C GLN A 328 80.17 27.92 43.56
N THR A 329 79.75 29.08 43.06
CA THR A 329 78.32 29.39 42.88
C THR A 329 77.70 28.70 41.66
N LEU A 330 78.48 28.33 40.64
CA LEU A 330 78.03 27.55 39.48
C LEU A 330 77.68 26.10 39.81
N ALA A 331 78.26 25.51 40.86
CA ALA A 331 78.05 24.11 41.20
C ALA A 331 76.58 23.78 41.53
N GLY A 332 75.86 24.70 42.19
CA GLY A 332 74.43 24.55 42.52
C GLY A 332 73.54 24.45 41.28
N PRO A 333 73.46 25.50 40.43
CA PRO A 333 72.65 25.51 39.21
C PRO A 333 72.99 24.35 38.27
N THR A 334 74.26 23.98 38.17
CA THR A 334 74.69 22.87 37.29
C THR A 334 74.17 21.51 37.78
N ASN A 335 74.18 21.28 39.10
CA ASN A 335 73.63 20.07 39.71
C ASN A 335 72.10 20.02 39.63
N GLU A 336 71.43 21.15 39.89
CA GLU A 336 69.98 21.27 39.76
C GLU A 336 69.52 20.98 38.33
N ARG A 337 70.22 21.52 37.33
CA ARG A 337 69.97 21.25 35.92
C ARG A 337 70.14 19.77 35.58
N ALA A 338 71.24 19.15 36.04
CA ALA A 338 71.49 17.73 35.79
C ALA A 338 70.40 16.83 36.42
N ASN A 339 69.92 17.18 37.61
CA ASN A 339 68.84 16.46 38.29
C ASN A 339 67.49 16.66 37.58
N ALA A 340 67.19 17.87 37.12
CA ALA A 340 65.98 18.17 36.36
C ALA A 340 65.94 17.37 35.04
N ILE A 341 67.06 17.29 34.31
CA ILE A 341 67.19 16.48 33.09
C ILE A 341 66.97 14.99 33.40
N LYS A 342 67.63 14.46 34.44
CA LYS A 342 67.44 13.05 34.85
C LYS A 342 65.99 12.73 35.18
N ARG A 343 65.30 13.61 35.92
CA ARG A 343 63.89 13.45 36.29
C ARG A 343 62.98 13.51 35.06
N ARG A 344 63.25 14.43 34.15
CA ARG A 344 62.53 14.55 32.86
C ARG A 344 62.67 13.28 32.04
N ASP A 345 63.89 12.76 31.90
CA ASP A 345 64.16 11.56 31.10
C ASP A 345 63.51 10.31 31.72
N ALA A 346 63.47 10.22 33.05
CA ALA A 346 62.74 9.18 33.76
C ALA A 346 61.22 9.25 33.51
N LEU A 347 60.63 10.46 33.55
CA LEU A 347 59.20 10.66 33.26
C LEU A 347 58.87 10.38 31.78
N ASN A 348 59.78 10.72 30.86
CA ASN A 348 59.66 10.36 29.44
C ASN A 348 59.66 8.84 29.23
N ALA A 349 60.50 8.10 29.95
CA ALA A 349 60.49 6.63 29.89
C ALA A 349 59.17 6.06 30.46
N GLN A 350 58.67 6.61 31.57
CA GLN A 350 57.40 6.17 32.17
C GLN A 350 56.20 6.43 31.26
N THR A 351 56.14 7.59 30.60
CA THR A 351 55.04 7.92 29.68
C THR A 351 54.95 6.99 28.48
N ILE A 352 56.06 6.42 27.99
CA ILE A 352 56.04 5.39 26.94
C ILE A 352 55.31 4.13 27.44
N THR A 353 55.64 3.66 28.65
CA THR A 353 54.99 2.47 29.22
C THR A 353 53.50 2.68 29.49
N LEU A 354 53.13 3.89 29.92
CA LEU A 354 51.72 4.26 30.14
C LEU A 354 50.94 4.35 28.83
N LYS A 355 51.56 4.86 27.75
CA LYS A 355 50.96 4.87 26.41
C LYS A 355 50.69 3.46 25.90
N GLN A 356 51.66 2.55 26.02
CA GLN A 356 51.48 1.14 25.64
C GLN A 356 50.33 0.47 26.42
N LYS A 357 50.20 0.76 27.72
CA LYS A 357 49.06 0.29 28.52
C LYS A 357 47.73 0.86 28.05
N ALA A 358 47.66 2.15 27.74
CA ALA A 358 46.44 2.80 27.25
C ALA A 358 46.03 2.26 25.86
N GLU A 359 46.99 2.04 24.96
CA GLU A 359 46.74 1.46 23.64
C GLU A 359 46.26 0.00 23.73
N ALA A 360 46.88 -0.81 24.59
CA ALA A 360 46.48 -2.19 24.82
C ALA A 360 45.05 -2.29 25.39
N ALA A 361 44.69 -1.42 26.33
CA ALA A 361 43.34 -1.36 26.89
C ALA A 361 42.29 -0.87 25.88
N ASN A 362 42.63 0.13 25.05
CA ASN A 362 41.76 0.56 23.96
C ASN A 362 41.52 -0.55 22.93
N ALA A 363 42.56 -1.29 22.55
CA ALA A 363 42.44 -2.43 21.63
C ALA A 363 41.60 -3.58 22.22
N ALA A 364 41.66 -3.82 23.52
CA ALA A 364 40.83 -4.81 24.21
C ALA A 364 39.35 -4.39 24.25
N SER A 365 39.08 -3.10 24.47
CA SER A 365 37.73 -2.52 24.51
C SER A 365 37.00 -2.51 23.16
N ALA A 366 37.73 -2.56 22.04
CA ALA A 366 37.18 -2.59 20.69
C ALA A 366 36.70 -4.00 20.26
N ARG A 367 36.88 -5.03 21.10
CA ARG A 367 36.47 -6.39 20.77
C ARG A 367 34.94 -6.48 20.74
N PRO A 368 34.35 -7.07 19.68
CA PRO A 368 32.90 -7.20 19.58
C PRO A 368 32.38 -8.07 20.72
N MET A 369 31.45 -7.54 21.51
CA MET A 369 30.78 -8.33 22.53
C MET A 369 29.97 -9.46 21.89
N PRO A 370 29.94 -10.67 22.50
CA PRO A 370 29.17 -11.78 21.98
C PRO A 370 27.69 -11.40 21.95
N LYS A 371 27.09 -11.44 20.75
CA LYS A 371 25.65 -11.22 20.57
C LYS A 371 24.91 -12.44 21.11
N GLY A 372 23.88 -12.21 21.93
CA GLY A 372 22.96 -13.27 22.31
C GLY A 372 22.22 -13.78 21.09
N GLU A 373 22.24 -15.09 20.84
CA GLU A 373 21.37 -15.71 19.84
C GLU A 373 19.92 -15.57 20.31
N ALA A 374 19.02 -15.19 19.38
CA ALA A 374 17.60 -15.16 19.64
C ALA A 374 17.14 -16.59 19.97
N ALA A 375 16.62 -16.79 21.18
CA ALA A 375 16.12 -18.09 21.59
C ALA A 375 14.90 -18.48 20.75
N LEU A 376 14.89 -19.71 20.24
CA LEU A 376 13.74 -20.29 19.56
C LEU A 376 12.55 -20.38 20.54
N ASP A 377 11.41 -19.80 20.18
CA ASP A 377 10.19 -19.88 20.97
C ASP A 377 9.51 -21.24 20.79
N LEU A 378 9.84 -22.16 21.69
CA LEU A 378 9.34 -23.53 21.72
C LEU A 378 7.81 -23.57 21.95
N ASP A 379 7.26 -22.60 22.69
CA ASP A 379 5.84 -22.55 23.03
C ASP A 379 4.99 -22.01 21.88
N ALA A 380 5.53 -21.07 21.09
CA ALA A 380 4.91 -20.66 19.82
C ALA A 380 4.84 -21.83 18.83
N SER A 381 5.97 -22.50 18.62
CA SER A 381 6.05 -23.63 17.67
C SER A 381 5.19 -24.82 18.11
N LEU A 382 5.03 -25.09 19.41
CA LEU A 382 4.08 -26.10 19.90
C LEU A 382 2.61 -25.73 19.71
N ARG A 383 2.26 -24.44 19.84
CA ARG A 383 0.90 -23.95 19.59
C ARG A 383 0.54 -24.07 18.11
N ASP A 384 1.45 -23.70 17.22
CA ASP A 384 1.24 -23.82 15.78
C ASP A 384 1.05 -25.28 15.35
N LEU A 385 1.85 -26.20 15.91
CA LEU A 385 1.72 -27.63 15.62
C LEU A 385 0.40 -28.22 16.16
N ALA A 386 -0.07 -27.75 17.32
CA ALA A 386 -1.37 -28.15 17.86
C ALA A 386 -2.54 -27.58 17.05
N ALA A 387 -2.45 -26.33 16.59
CA ALA A 387 -3.43 -25.71 15.72
C ALA A 387 -3.53 -26.44 14.37
N LEU A 388 -2.38 -26.81 13.80
CA LEU A 388 -2.30 -27.61 12.58
C LEU A 388 -2.98 -28.98 12.75
N ARG A 389 -2.72 -29.68 13.86
CA ARG A 389 -3.38 -30.95 14.18
C ARG A 389 -4.90 -30.77 14.26
N ASP A 390 -5.37 -29.74 14.96
CA ASP A 390 -6.80 -29.51 15.15
C ASP A 390 -7.48 -29.10 13.83
N GLN A 391 -6.80 -28.35 12.97
CA GLN A 391 -7.26 -28.02 11.62
C GLN A 391 -7.36 -29.26 10.73
N LEU A 392 -6.34 -30.13 10.74
CA LEU A 392 -6.35 -31.40 10.01
C LEU A 392 -7.46 -32.34 10.49
N ARG A 393 -7.80 -32.31 11.79
CA ARG A 393 -8.89 -33.09 12.38
C ARG A 393 -10.27 -32.61 11.93
N MET A 394 -10.46 -31.31 11.79
CA MET A 394 -11.73 -30.71 11.37
C MET A 394 -11.95 -30.79 9.85
N GLU A 395 -10.88 -30.63 9.06
CA GLU A 395 -10.93 -30.65 7.59
C GLU A 395 -9.79 -31.51 7.00
N PRO A 396 -9.96 -32.85 6.93
CA PRO A 396 -8.93 -33.74 6.41
C PRO A 396 -8.88 -33.64 4.88
N THR A 397 -7.94 -32.84 4.36
CA THR A 397 -7.68 -32.71 2.92
C THR A 397 -6.22 -32.98 2.57
N TRP A 398 -5.97 -33.61 1.43
CA TRP A 398 -4.60 -33.85 0.91
C TRP A 398 -3.85 -32.58 0.52
N ARG A 399 -4.54 -31.45 0.43
CA ARG A 399 -3.93 -30.14 0.23
C ARG A 399 -3.35 -29.61 1.54
N ALA A 400 -4.15 -29.62 2.61
CA ALA A 400 -3.69 -29.21 3.94
C ALA A 400 -2.51 -30.06 4.43
N VAL A 401 -2.52 -31.38 4.17
CA VAL A 401 -1.41 -32.30 4.51
C VAL A 401 -0.12 -32.00 3.72
N ARG A 402 -0.21 -31.36 2.54
CA ARG A 402 0.97 -31.01 1.72
C ARG A 402 1.53 -29.62 2.02
N GLU A 403 0.68 -28.71 2.50
CA GLU A 403 1.07 -27.34 2.88
C GLU A 403 1.64 -27.31 4.32
N ALA A 404 1.26 -28.29 5.13
CA ALA A 404 1.82 -28.63 6.44
C ALA A 404 3.16 -29.35 6.34
#